data_AF-A0A2S7CN44-F1
#
_entry.id   AF-A0A2S7CN44-F1
#
_cell.length_a   1.000
_cell.length_b   1.000
_cell.length_c   1.000
_cell.angle_alpha   90.00
_cell.angle_beta   90.00
_cell.angle_gamma   90.00
#
_symmetry.space_group_name_H-M   'P 1'
#
loop_
_entity.id
_entity.type
_entity.pdbx_description
1 polymer ?
#
loop_
_entity_poly.entity_id
_entity_poly.type
_entity_poly.pdbx_seq_one_letter_code
_entity_poly.pdbx_strand_id
1 'polypeptide(L)'
;MTICVIALELSVMQTNPHANLSSLALLAAASLFFISGCSAMQQDSRPGFNTQQSAAKARQQLQAANPVGSPIMAAQKNLEDLGFHCQALSSPGAGYRASIMCTLSPAVKEAQPSVTAPAVPVTWMVGFHSADGIYLSKLVVNRAPQDIEE
;
A
#
# COMPACT_ATOMS: atom_id res chain seq x y z
N MET A 1 18.91 18.39 1.13
CA MET A 1 19.44 18.24 2.51
C MET A 1 18.91 19.40 3.35
N THR A 2 18.87 19.25 4.68
CA THR A 2 18.25 20.14 5.69
C THR A 2 16.82 19.71 6.05
N ILE A 3 16.63 18.59 6.75
CA ILE A 3 16.69 18.39 8.22
C ILE A 3 15.62 19.23 8.94
N CYS A 4 14.47 18.59 9.20
CA CYS A 4 13.53 19.01 10.25
C CYS A 4 14.00 18.39 11.56
N VAL A 5 14.67 19.18 12.40
CA VAL A 5 14.86 18.88 13.82
C VAL A 5 14.69 20.18 14.57
N ILE A 6 13.55 20.33 15.26
CA ILE A 6 13.54 20.99 16.56
C ILE A 6 12.62 20.15 17.45
N ALA A 7 13.26 19.26 18.21
CA ALA A 7 12.75 18.83 19.49
C ALA A 7 12.88 20.02 20.46
N LEU A 8 11.83 20.29 21.22
CA LEU A 8 11.91 21.03 22.47
C LEU A 8 10.80 20.52 23.37
N GLU A 9 11.18 19.53 24.20
CA GLU A 9 10.55 19.37 25.50
C GLU A 9 10.74 20.65 26.31
N LEU A 10 9.67 21.13 26.94
CA LEU A 10 9.77 21.88 28.19
C LEU A 10 8.50 21.65 28.99
N SER A 11 8.69 20.85 30.05
CA SER A 11 7.85 20.87 31.25
C SER A 11 7.77 22.30 31.81
N VAL A 12 6.61 22.70 32.34
CA VAL A 12 6.45 23.38 33.65
C VAL A 12 4.99 23.82 33.83
N MET A 13 4.36 23.15 34.80
CA MET A 13 3.61 23.69 35.93
C MET A 13 2.82 25.02 35.83
N GLN A 14 1.58 24.87 36.27
CA GLN A 14 0.79 25.77 37.13
C GLN A 14 -0.01 26.92 36.50
N THR A 15 -1.32 26.71 36.58
CA THR A 15 -2.40 27.68 36.51
C THR A 15 -2.26 28.75 37.59
N ASN A 16 -2.25 30.02 37.17
CA ASN A 16 -2.46 31.19 38.03
C ASN A 16 -3.96 31.39 38.31
N PRO A 17 -4.32 32.11 39.39
CA PRO A 17 -4.99 33.37 39.09
C PRO A 17 -4.57 34.56 39.97
N HIS A 18 -4.61 35.73 39.33
CA HIS A 18 -4.91 37.05 39.90
C HIS A 18 -3.91 37.70 40.88
N ALA A 19 -3.10 38.63 40.34
CA ALA A 19 -2.78 39.90 41.02
C ALA A 19 -2.23 40.96 40.03
N ASN A 20 -3.10 41.92 39.72
CA ASN A 20 -2.93 43.36 39.49
C ASN A 20 -1.55 44.00 39.13
N LEU A 21 -1.63 44.88 38.11
CA LEU A 21 -0.87 46.12 37.85
C LEU A 21 0.65 46.06 37.63
N SER A 22 1.06 46.27 36.37
CA SER A 22 1.94 47.40 36.00
C SER A 22 2.08 47.52 34.48
N SER A 23 1.87 48.74 34.01
CA SER A 23 2.08 49.17 32.63
C SER A 23 3.56 49.07 32.25
N LEU A 24 3.88 48.32 31.20
CA LEU A 24 4.81 48.67 30.11
C LEU A 24 5.11 47.43 29.26
N ALA A 25 5.30 47.67 27.95
CA ALA A 25 5.92 46.78 26.97
C ALA A 25 5.07 45.58 26.50
N LEU A 26 5.03 45.16 25.23
CA LEU A 26 5.73 45.58 24.02
C LEU A 26 4.90 45.10 22.82
N LEU A 27 5.09 45.77 21.69
CA LEU A 27 4.64 45.39 20.34
C LEU A 27 5.00 43.94 19.95
N ALA A 28 4.07 43.23 19.29
CA ALA A 28 4.34 42.25 18.23
C ALA A 28 3.00 41.90 17.54
N ALA A 29 2.67 42.46 16.38
CA ALA A 29 3.15 42.09 15.05
C ALA A 29 2.45 40.83 14.47
N ALA A 30 1.79 41.08 13.34
CA ALA A 30 1.60 40.19 12.19
C ALA A 30 0.62 39.00 12.32
N SER A 31 -0.62 39.30 11.92
CA SER A 31 -1.21 38.80 10.67
C SER A 31 -0.94 37.34 10.26
N LEU A 32 -2.03 36.57 10.27
CA LEU A 32 -2.42 35.61 9.23
C LEU A 32 -1.37 34.54 8.90
N PHE A 33 -1.31 33.50 9.73
CA PHE A 33 -0.79 32.23 9.26
C PHE A 33 -1.80 31.63 8.27
N PHE A 34 -1.44 31.73 6.99
CA PHE A 34 -1.96 30.93 5.91
C PHE A 34 -2.01 29.47 6.35
N ILE A 35 -3.21 28.94 6.53
CA ILE A 35 -3.42 27.49 6.58
C ILE A 35 -3.28 27.03 5.13
N SER A 36 -2.03 26.89 4.66
CA SER A 36 -1.79 26.03 3.51
C SER A 36 -2.29 24.66 3.95
N GLY A 37 -3.42 24.24 3.37
CA GLY A 37 -3.93 22.90 3.56
C GLY A 37 -2.85 21.93 3.13
N CYS A 38 -2.08 21.41 4.08
CA CYS A 38 -1.41 20.13 3.93
C CYS A 38 -2.55 19.17 3.62
N SER A 39 -2.73 18.85 2.34
CA SER A 39 -3.33 17.58 1.99
C SER A 39 -2.39 16.55 2.56
N ALA A 40 -2.63 16.14 3.81
CA ALA A 40 -2.08 14.92 4.34
C ALA A 40 -2.68 13.85 3.43
N MET A 41 -1.95 13.50 2.37
CA MET A 41 -2.17 12.23 1.71
C MET A 41 -2.11 11.23 2.86
N GLN A 42 -3.27 10.66 3.19
CA GLN A 42 -3.35 9.45 3.99
C GLN A 42 -2.53 8.43 3.21
N GLN A 43 -1.24 8.37 3.52
CA GLN A 43 -0.35 7.39 2.97
C GLN A 43 -0.76 6.11 3.67
N ASP A 44 -1.64 5.36 3.00
CA ASP A 44 -1.99 4.01 3.38
C ASP A 44 -0.66 3.28 3.59
N SER A 45 -0.29 3.07 4.85
CA SER A 45 1.04 2.61 5.26
C SER A 45 1.22 1.11 5.04
N ARG A 46 0.23 0.46 4.41
CA ARG A 46 0.33 -0.92 3.95
C ARG A 46 1.44 -0.99 2.90
N PRO A 47 2.44 -1.87 3.06
CA PRO A 47 3.43 -2.11 2.02
C PRO A 47 2.71 -2.53 0.73
N GLY A 48 2.64 -1.63 -0.24
CA GLY A 48 1.99 -1.89 -1.51
C GLY A 48 2.69 -2.99 -2.29
N PHE A 49 1.96 -3.68 -3.15
CA PHE A 49 2.55 -4.60 -4.10
C PHE A 49 3.32 -3.82 -5.19
N ASN A 50 4.61 -4.11 -5.36
CA ASN A 50 5.41 -3.47 -6.42
C ASN A 50 4.97 -4.02 -7.78
N THR A 51 4.21 -3.22 -8.55
CA THR A 51 3.63 -3.65 -9.83
C THR A 51 4.64 -3.78 -10.97
N GLN A 52 5.88 -3.31 -10.79
CA GLN A 52 6.94 -3.34 -11.80
C GLN A 52 7.98 -4.44 -11.55
N GLN A 53 7.88 -5.18 -10.44
CA GLN A 53 8.81 -6.28 -10.14
C GLN A 53 8.62 -7.48 -11.09
N SER A 54 9.61 -8.39 -11.15
CA SER A 54 9.50 -9.62 -11.93
C SER A 54 8.47 -10.60 -11.37
N ALA A 55 7.96 -11.50 -12.21
CA ALA A 55 7.06 -12.57 -11.81
C ALA A 55 7.69 -13.47 -10.75
N ALA A 56 8.99 -13.78 -10.87
CA ALA A 56 9.72 -14.58 -9.90
C ALA A 56 9.76 -13.92 -8.51
N LYS A 57 10.05 -12.62 -8.45
CA LYS A 57 10.08 -11.88 -7.17
C LYS A 57 8.68 -11.72 -6.57
N ALA A 58 7.68 -11.42 -7.41
CA ALA A 58 6.29 -11.37 -6.98
C ALA A 58 5.83 -12.73 -6.43
N ARG A 59 6.18 -13.84 -7.09
CA ARG A 59 5.89 -15.18 -6.60
C ARG A 59 6.50 -15.45 -5.24
N GLN A 60 7.78 -15.14 -5.05
CA GLN A 60 8.44 -15.31 -3.75
C GLN A 60 7.75 -14.49 -2.65
N GLN A 61 7.47 -13.21 -2.92
CA GLN A 61 6.77 -12.33 -1.98
C GLN A 61 5.38 -12.87 -1.62
N LEU A 62 4.58 -13.25 -2.63
CA LEU A 62 3.22 -13.71 -2.42
C LEU A 62 3.16 -15.10 -1.77
N GLN A 63 4.12 -15.99 -2.04
CA GLN A 63 4.23 -17.28 -1.35
C GLN A 63 4.69 -17.13 0.10
N ALA A 64 5.57 -16.17 0.40
CA ALA A 64 5.97 -15.89 1.78
C ALA A 64 4.80 -15.36 2.61
N ALA A 65 3.94 -14.52 2.02
CA ALA A 65 2.72 -14.03 2.67
C ALA A 65 1.59 -15.07 2.72
N ASN A 66 1.57 -16.01 1.77
CA ASN A 66 0.53 -17.03 1.61
C ASN A 66 1.18 -18.41 1.44
N PRO A 67 1.77 -18.97 2.52
CA PRO A 67 2.43 -20.27 2.44
C PRO A 67 1.42 -21.38 2.13
N VAL A 68 1.89 -22.46 1.51
CA VAL A 68 1.10 -23.68 1.31
C VAL A 68 0.58 -24.17 2.68
N GLY A 69 -0.68 -24.59 2.72
CA GLY A 69 -1.38 -24.95 3.96
C GLY A 69 -2.10 -23.79 4.64
N SER A 70 -1.95 -22.55 4.19
CA SER A 70 -2.78 -21.43 4.64
C SER A 70 -4.23 -21.57 4.16
N PRO A 71 -5.24 -21.04 4.88
CA PRO A 71 -6.61 -21.02 4.39
C PRO A 71 -6.73 -20.27 3.06
N ILE A 72 -7.39 -20.85 2.06
CA ILE A 72 -7.50 -20.25 0.72
C ILE A 72 -8.21 -18.89 0.74
N MET A 73 -9.20 -18.73 1.63
CA MET A 73 -9.91 -17.45 1.84
C MET A 73 -9.00 -16.37 2.44
N ALA A 74 -8.04 -16.74 3.28
CA ALA A 74 -7.06 -15.79 3.80
C ALA A 74 -6.11 -15.33 2.69
N ALA A 75 -5.67 -16.25 1.82
CA ALA A 75 -4.84 -15.92 0.67
C ALA A 75 -5.55 -14.97 -0.32
N GLN A 76 -6.84 -15.21 -0.59
CA GLN A 76 -7.67 -14.29 -1.35
C GLN A 76 -7.68 -12.89 -0.71
N LYS A 77 -8.02 -12.82 0.59
CA LYS A 77 -8.14 -11.54 1.31
C LYS A 77 -6.83 -10.76 1.33
N ASN A 78 -5.70 -11.44 1.50
CA ASN A 78 -4.38 -10.84 1.47
C ASN A 78 -4.08 -10.17 0.12
N LEU A 79 -4.54 -10.74 -0.99
CA LEU A 79 -4.38 -10.13 -2.32
C LEU A 79 -5.35 -9.00 -2.57
N GLU A 80 -6.60 -9.11 -2.10
CA GLU A 80 -7.56 -8.01 -2.14
C GLU A 80 -7.04 -6.80 -1.35
N ASP A 81 -6.38 -7.03 -0.20
CA ASP A 81 -5.72 -5.97 0.58
C ASP A 81 -4.53 -5.33 -0.14
N LEU A 82 -3.98 -5.99 -1.16
CA LEU A 82 -2.95 -5.44 -2.06
C LEU A 82 -3.55 -4.78 -3.33
N GLY A 83 -4.88 -4.72 -3.42
CA GLY A 83 -5.61 -4.10 -4.54
C GLY A 83 -5.97 -5.05 -5.68
N PHE A 84 -5.77 -6.36 -5.53
CA PHE A 84 -6.20 -7.33 -6.54
C PHE A 84 -7.72 -7.53 -6.49
N HIS A 85 -8.32 -7.76 -7.65
CA HIS A 85 -9.70 -8.21 -7.77
C HIS A 85 -9.73 -9.73 -7.91
N CYS A 86 -10.32 -10.42 -6.95
CA CYS A 86 -10.36 -11.88 -6.91
C CYS A 86 -11.73 -12.43 -7.27
N GLN A 87 -11.74 -13.55 -7.99
CA GLN A 87 -12.93 -14.28 -8.38
C GLN A 87 -12.70 -15.80 -8.24
N ALA A 88 -13.62 -16.47 -7.54
CA ALA A 88 -13.66 -17.93 -7.53
C ALA A 88 -14.05 -18.46 -8.91
N LEU A 89 -13.31 -19.46 -9.40
CA LEU A 89 -13.58 -20.08 -10.70
C LEU A 89 -14.67 -21.15 -10.54
N SER A 90 -15.67 -21.13 -11.42
CA SER A 90 -16.75 -22.12 -11.46
C SER A 90 -16.24 -23.52 -11.83
N SER A 91 -15.15 -23.60 -12.59
CA SER A 91 -14.45 -24.84 -12.90
C SER A 91 -13.02 -24.79 -12.36
N PRO A 92 -12.74 -25.41 -11.21
CA PRO A 92 -11.39 -25.56 -10.71
C PRO A 92 -10.47 -26.31 -11.69
N GLY A 93 -9.15 -26.13 -11.52
CA GLY A 93 -8.17 -26.85 -12.34
C GLY A 93 -8.16 -28.35 -11.99
N ALA A 94 -7.66 -29.17 -12.90
CA ALA A 94 -7.57 -30.61 -12.66
C ALA A 94 -6.84 -30.93 -11.33
N GLY A 95 -7.44 -31.77 -10.50
CA GLY A 95 -6.90 -32.14 -9.19
C GLY A 95 -7.19 -31.14 -8.06
N TYR A 96 -7.96 -30.07 -8.31
CA TYR A 96 -8.34 -29.09 -7.30
C TYR A 96 -9.85 -29.06 -7.08
N ARG A 97 -10.25 -28.78 -5.84
CA ARG A 97 -11.65 -28.61 -5.41
C ARG A 97 -12.08 -27.15 -5.45
N ALA A 98 -11.13 -26.23 -5.31
CA ALA A 98 -11.36 -24.81 -5.46
C ALA A 98 -10.19 -24.14 -6.20
N SER A 99 -10.52 -23.18 -7.05
CA SER A 99 -9.56 -22.27 -7.68
C SER A 99 -10.06 -20.84 -7.60
N ILE A 100 -9.14 -19.90 -7.37
CA ILE A 100 -9.42 -18.46 -7.36
C ILE A 100 -8.43 -17.79 -8.31
N MET A 101 -8.92 -16.87 -9.14
CA MET A 101 -8.12 -16.00 -9.98
C MET A 101 -8.19 -14.57 -9.44
N CYS A 102 -7.04 -13.97 -9.21
CA CYS A 102 -6.90 -12.59 -8.76
C CYS A 102 -6.16 -11.78 -9.82
N THR A 103 -6.70 -10.64 -10.24
CA THR A 103 -6.06 -9.76 -11.22
C THR A 103 -5.78 -8.39 -10.63
N LEU A 104 -4.66 -7.80 -11.04
CA LEU A 104 -4.36 -6.39 -10.76
C LEU A 104 -4.08 -5.70 -12.08
N SER A 105 -5.02 -4.85 -12.48
CA SER A 105 -4.89 -4.01 -13.67
C SER A 105 -3.96 -2.83 -13.38
N PRO A 106 -3.20 -2.37 -14.38
CA PRO A 106 -2.34 -1.21 -14.22
C PRO A 106 -3.17 0.01 -13.86
N ALA A 107 -2.74 0.75 -12.83
CA ALA A 107 -3.31 2.06 -12.52
C ALA A 107 -3.05 2.98 -13.72
N VAL A 108 -4.12 3.41 -14.40
CA VAL A 108 -4.02 4.42 -15.46
C VAL A 108 -3.67 5.73 -14.77
N LYS A 109 -2.38 6.04 -14.69
CA LYS A 109 -1.96 7.39 -14.34
C LYS A 109 -2.29 8.28 -15.52
N GLU A 110 -3.20 9.22 -15.30
CA GLU A 110 -3.45 10.33 -16.22
C GLU A 110 -2.11 10.92 -16.66
N ALA A 111 -1.95 11.12 -17.97
CA ALA A 111 -0.67 11.47 -18.58
C ALA A 111 -0.18 12.83 -18.08
N GLN A 112 0.52 12.85 -16.95
CA GLN A 112 1.29 14.00 -16.54
C GLN A 112 2.39 14.22 -17.60
N PRO A 113 2.61 15.45 -18.07
CA PRO A 113 3.68 15.74 -19.02
C PRO A 113 5.00 15.37 -18.36
N SER A 114 5.54 14.21 -18.74
CA SER A 114 6.79 13.65 -18.24
C SER A 114 7.83 13.74 -19.35
N VAL A 115 9.02 14.20 -18.98
CA VAL A 115 10.21 14.22 -19.86
C VAL A 115 10.79 12.81 -20.04
N THR A 116 10.40 11.86 -19.18
CA THR A 116 10.80 10.45 -19.23
C THR A 116 9.67 9.60 -19.81
N ALA A 117 10.02 8.57 -20.60
CA ALA A 117 9.04 7.62 -21.15
C ALA A 117 8.18 6.99 -20.03
N PRO A 118 6.85 6.88 -20.20
CA PRO A 118 5.99 6.23 -19.21
C PRO A 118 6.42 4.79 -18.94
N ALA A 119 6.32 4.35 -17.69
CA ALA A 119 6.53 2.94 -17.36
C ALA A 119 5.50 2.08 -18.11
N VAL A 120 5.95 0.93 -18.63
CA VAL A 120 5.07 0.01 -19.35
C VAL A 120 3.96 -0.47 -18.40
N PRO A 121 2.68 -0.38 -18.79
CA PRO A 121 1.60 -0.88 -17.97
C PRO A 121 1.70 -2.41 -17.82
N VAL A 122 1.62 -2.88 -16.57
CA VAL A 122 1.74 -4.30 -16.24
C VAL A 122 0.41 -4.81 -15.71
N THR A 123 -0.09 -5.88 -16.31
CA THR A 123 -1.24 -6.64 -15.80
C THR A 123 -0.74 -7.85 -15.04
N TRP A 124 -1.27 -8.07 -13.84
CA TRP A 124 -0.94 -9.23 -13.02
C TRP A 124 -2.10 -10.21 -12.94
N MET A 125 -1.77 -11.50 -12.91
CA MET A 125 -2.69 -12.61 -12.73
C MET A 125 -2.11 -13.57 -11.70
N VAL A 126 -2.83 -13.80 -10.61
CA VAL A 126 -2.44 -14.72 -9.54
C VAL A 126 -3.52 -15.78 -9.37
N GLY A 127 -3.13 -17.04 -9.50
CA GLY A 127 -4.00 -18.20 -9.28
C GLY A 127 -3.74 -18.85 -7.93
N PHE A 128 -4.79 -19.08 -7.17
CA PHE A 128 -4.77 -19.96 -6.00
C PHE A 128 -5.53 -21.23 -6.29
N HIS A 129 -5.00 -22.36 -5.80
CA HIS A 129 -5.65 -23.65 -5.92
C HIS A 129 -5.62 -24.39 -4.60
N SER A 130 -6.73 -25.06 -4.29
CA SER A 130 -6.89 -25.90 -3.11
C SER A 130 -7.36 -27.29 -3.52
N ALA A 131 -6.63 -28.32 -3.09
CA ALA A 131 -6.94 -29.71 -3.33
C ALA A 131 -8.11 -30.22 -2.48
N ASP A 132 -8.34 -29.61 -1.31
CA ASP A 132 -9.39 -29.98 -0.36
C ASP A 132 -10.54 -28.95 -0.30
N GLY A 133 -10.37 -27.80 -0.94
CA GLY A 133 -11.34 -26.69 -0.94
C GLY A 133 -11.17 -25.74 0.24
N ILE A 134 -10.21 -25.97 1.13
CA ILE A 134 -10.03 -25.22 2.39
C ILE A 134 -8.64 -24.59 2.44
N TYR A 135 -7.60 -25.37 2.16
CA TYR A 135 -6.22 -24.94 2.31
C TYR A 135 -5.52 -24.77 0.96
N LEU A 136 -4.70 -23.73 0.86
CA LEU A 136 -3.91 -23.41 -0.30
C LEU A 136 -2.92 -24.54 -0.58
N SER A 137 -3.02 -25.15 -1.75
CA SER A 137 -2.11 -26.18 -2.23
C SER A 137 -1.10 -25.64 -3.25
N LYS A 138 -1.50 -24.64 -4.06
CA LYS A 138 -0.65 -24.07 -5.10
C LYS A 138 -0.96 -22.61 -5.36
N LEU A 139 0.10 -21.82 -5.59
CA LEU A 139 0.06 -20.42 -5.99
C LEU A 139 0.81 -20.27 -7.33
N VAL A 140 0.17 -19.63 -8.30
CA VAL A 140 0.73 -19.33 -9.63
C VAL A 140 0.70 -17.82 -9.84
N VAL A 141 1.81 -17.23 -10.29
CA VAL A 141 1.89 -15.79 -10.58
C VAL A 141 2.33 -15.60 -12.01
N ASN A 142 1.58 -14.81 -12.75
CA ASN A 142 1.90 -14.41 -14.12
C ASN A 142 1.74 -12.89 -14.25
N ARG A 143 2.50 -12.31 -15.17
CA ARG A 143 2.38 -10.91 -15.57
C ARG A 143 2.36 -10.78 -17.09
N ALA A 144 1.77 -9.69 -17.57
CA ALA A 144 1.84 -9.24 -18.95
C ALA A 144 2.30 -7.77 -18.97
N PRO A 145 3.32 -7.38 -19.74
CA PRO A 145 4.20 -8.26 -20.53
C PRO A 145 5.02 -9.21 -19.64
N GLN A 146 5.48 -10.32 -20.21
CA GLN A 146 6.36 -11.27 -19.54
C GLN A 146 7.73 -10.64 -19.27
N ASP A 147 8.45 -11.18 -18.29
CA ASP A 147 9.83 -10.76 -18.02
C ASP A 147 10.71 -11.08 -19.24
N ILE A 148 11.68 -10.22 -19.53
CA ILE A 148 12.53 -10.31 -20.73
C ILE A 148 13.61 -11.41 -20.59
N GLU A 149 13.80 -11.95 -19.38
CA GLU A 149 14.80 -12.97 -19.08
C GLU A 149 14.19 -13.96 -18.06
N GLU A 150 14.12 -15.24 -18.41
CA GLU A 150 13.79 -16.36 -17.52
C GLU A 150 14.94 -17.39 -17.54
#